data_AF-A0A656G7W6-F1
#
_entry.id   AF-A0A656G7W6-F1
#
_cell.length_a   1.000
_cell.length_b   1.000
_cell.length_c   1.000
_cell.angle_alpha   90.00
_cell.angle_beta   90.00
_cell.angle_gamma   90.00
#
_symmetry.space_group_name_H-M   'P 1'
#
loop_
_entity.id
_entity.type
_entity.pdbx_description
1 polymer ?
#
loop_
_entity_poly.entity_id
_entity_poly.type
_entity_poly.pdbx_seq_one_letter_code
_entity_poly.pdbx_strand_id
1 'polypeptide(L)'
;MHHTTSPAKRFVRPASCEGSFQACVNKRPFKVLALAGQLTLRAELEQAPDQWVWKLIVDGKVGTKRTTIGLFLDNDLKPGDHNLPGHAQIKVIYSETQHRQNTLYHSAH
;
A
#
# COMPACT_ATOMS: atom_id res chain seq x y z
N MET A 1 33.84 -23.73 -8.20
CA MET A 1 32.95 -22.81 -7.47
C MET A 1 31.74 -22.57 -8.37
N HIS A 2 30.58 -23.10 -8.02
CA HIS A 2 29.36 -22.95 -8.80
C HIS A 2 28.68 -21.63 -8.45
N HIS A 3 28.56 -20.72 -9.42
CA HIS A 3 27.78 -19.50 -9.28
C HIS A 3 26.31 -19.84 -9.53
N THR A 4 25.52 -19.91 -8.46
CA THR A 4 24.07 -20.00 -8.56
C THR A 4 23.53 -18.60 -8.85
N THR A 5 23.34 -18.27 -10.13
CA THR A 5 22.55 -17.11 -10.54
C THR A 5 21.11 -17.33 -10.06
N SER A 6 20.76 -16.63 -8.98
CA SER A 6 19.38 -16.55 -8.49
C SER A 6 18.48 -16.01 -9.61
N PRO A 7 17.36 -16.66 -9.95
CA PRO A 7 16.50 -16.19 -11.02
C PRO A 7 15.94 -14.84 -10.60
N ALA A 8 16.24 -13.81 -11.40
CA ALA A 8 15.61 -12.50 -11.26
C ALA A 8 14.09 -12.71 -11.27
N LYS A 9 13.43 -12.49 -10.12
CA LYS A 9 11.98 -12.58 -9.99
C LYS A 9 11.37 -11.78 -11.13
N ARG A 10 10.73 -12.47 -12.07
CA ARG A 10 10.05 -11.87 -13.23
C ARG A 10 8.99 -10.93 -12.68
N PHE A 11 9.31 -9.64 -12.66
CA PHE A 11 8.38 -8.59 -12.32
C PHE A 11 7.41 -8.50 -13.50
N VAL A 12 6.31 -9.25 -13.45
CA VAL A 12 5.26 -9.17 -14.46
C VAL A 12 4.52 -7.88 -14.20
N ARG A 13 4.70 -6.89 -15.08
CA ARG A 13 3.95 -5.65 -15.02
C ARG A 13 2.53 -5.94 -15.50
N PRO A 14 1.49 -5.86 -14.64
CA PRO A 14 0.12 -6.08 -15.08
C PRO A 14 -0.28 -5.03 -16.12
N ALA A 15 -1.26 -5.36 -16.96
CA ALA A 15 -1.84 -4.42 -17.91
C ALA A 15 -2.32 -3.16 -17.16
N SER A 16 -2.19 -2.00 -17.80
CA SER A 16 -2.73 -0.74 -17.27
C SER A 16 -4.24 -0.89 -17.10
N CYS A 17 -4.72 -0.88 -15.86
CA CYS A 17 -6.13 -0.76 -15.54
C CYS A 17 -6.47 0.72 -15.32
N GLU A 18 -7.59 1.16 -15.89
CA GLU A 18 -8.16 2.47 -15.56
C GLU A 18 -8.85 2.38 -14.19
N GLY A 19 -8.51 3.31 -13.31
CA GLY A 19 -9.09 3.42 -11.97
C GLY A 19 -8.62 4.70 -11.30
N SER A 20 -9.44 5.23 -10.39
CA SER A 20 -9.07 6.41 -9.60
C SER A 20 -8.77 5.99 -8.17
N PHE A 21 -7.66 6.49 -7.61
CA PHE A 21 -7.38 6.39 -6.18
C PHE A 21 -7.67 7.74 -5.51
N GLN A 22 -8.49 7.74 -4.47
CA GLN A 22 -8.78 8.91 -3.65
C GLN A 22 -8.62 8.56 -2.19
N ALA A 23 -8.06 9.47 -1.40
CA ALA A 23 -7.91 9.31 0.03
C ALA A 23 -8.00 10.65 0.76
N CYS A 24 -8.40 10.58 2.01
CA CYS A 24 -8.35 11.70 2.95
C CYS A 24 -7.54 11.29 4.18
N VAL A 25 -6.56 12.11 4.56
CA VAL A 25 -5.80 11.92 5.81
C VAL A 25 -6.28 12.97 6.80
N ASN A 26 -6.81 12.54 7.94
CA ASN A 26 -7.36 13.44 8.96
C ASN A 26 -8.36 14.46 8.38
N LYS A 27 -9.29 13.96 7.53
CA LYS A 27 -10.31 14.75 6.80
C LYS A 27 -9.76 15.77 5.78
N ARG A 28 -8.45 15.77 5.52
CA ARG A 28 -7.84 16.61 4.49
C ARG A 28 -7.60 15.79 3.22
N PRO A 29 -7.88 16.36 2.04
CA PRO A 29 -7.69 15.64 0.78
C PRO A 29 -6.20 15.32 0.56
N PHE A 30 -5.93 14.08 0.20
CA PHE A 30 -4.60 13.62 -0.19
C PHE A 30 -4.46 13.75 -1.71
N LYS A 31 -3.50 14.58 -2.15
CA LYS A 31 -3.18 14.73 -3.57
C LYS A 31 -2.15 13.68 -3.98
N VAL A 32 -2.59 12.71 -4.77
CA VAL A 32 -1.75 11.66 -5.33
C VAL A 32 -0.73 12.26 -6.31
N LEU A 33 0.52 11.82 -6.20
CA LEU A 33 1.59 12.15 -7.14
C LEU A 33 2.09 10.90 -7.86
N ALA A 34 2.20 9.79 -7.15
CA ALA A 34 2.55 8.50 -7.71
C ALA A 34 1.80 7.39 -6.96
N LEU A 35 1.44 6.34 -7.70
CA LEU A 35 0.86 5.12 -7.15
C LEU A 35 1.59 3.93 -7.74
N ALA A 36 2.06 3.05 -6.87
CA ALA A 36 2.62 1.76 -7.24
C ALA A 36 1.82 0.66 -6.55
N GLY A 37 1.47 -0.38 -7.31
CA GLY A 37 0.81 -1.58 -6.80
C GLY A 37 1.64 -2.81 -7.11
N GLN A 38 1.73 -3.71 -6.14
CA GLN A 38 2.39 -5.00 -6.31
C GLN A 38 1.55 -6.08 -5.61
N LEU A 39 1.31 -7.18 -6.31
CA LEU A 39 0.78 -8.39 -5.69
C LEU A 39 1.91 -9.11 -4.95
N THR A 40 1.73 -9.39 -3.66
CA THR A 40 2.74 -10.05 -2.81
C THR A 40 2.09 -11.11 -1.92
N LEU A 41 2.87 -12.13 -1.56
CA LEU A 41 2.49 -13.04 -0.48
C LEU A 41 2.80 -12.35 0.85
N ARG A 42 1.88 -12.47 1.83
CA ARG A 42 2.11 -11.96 3.18
C ARG A 42 2.49 -13.13 4.10
N ALA A 43 3.78 -13.45 4.16
CA ALA A 43 4.31 -14.56 4.97
C ALA A 43 4.00 -14.45 6.48
N GLU A 44 3.68 -13.24 6.96
CA GLU A 44 3.32 -12.94 8.35
C GLU A 44 1.89 -13.38 8.73
N LEU A 45 1.03 -13.71 7.76
CA LEU A 45 -0.24 -14.38 8.02
C LEU A 45 0.05 -15.87 8.19
N GLU A 46 0.54 -16.26 9.37
CA GLU A 46 0.95 -17.63 9.72
C GLU A 46 -0.13 -18.70 9.43
N GLN A 47 -1.39 -18.30 9.28
CA GLN A 47 -2.53 -19.20 9.00
C GLN A 47 -2.87 -19.36 7.51
N ALA A 48 -2.35 -18.50 6.61
CA ALA A 48 -2.67 -18.53 5.18
C ALA A 48 -1.48 -18.06 4.31
N PRO A 49 -0.37 -18.82 4.27
CA PRO A 49 0.85 -18.44 3.56
C PRO A 49 0.66 -18.26 2.03
N ASP A 50 -0.45 -18.75 1.47
CA ASP A 50 -0.77 -18.70 0.04
C ASP A 50 -1.73 -17.56 -0.33
N GLN A 51 -2.17 -16.74 0.62
CA GLN A 51 -3.07 -15.63 0.32
C GLN A 51 -2.28 -14.46 -0.27
N TRP A 52 -2.44 -14.27 -1.58
CA TRP A 52 -1.95 -13.09 -2.27
C TRP A 52 -2.69 -11.84 -1.78
N VAL A 53 -1.94 -10.79 -1.49
CA VAL A 53 -2.45 -9.47 -1.11
C VAL A 53 -1.89 -8.41 -2.03
N TRP A 54 -2.64 -7.35 -2.26
CA TRP A 54 -2.14 -6.16 -2.93
C TRP A 54 -1.43 -5.26 -1.93
N LYS A 55 -0.16 -4.98 -2.20
CA LYS A 55 0.58 -3.90 -1.56
C LYS A 55 0.49 -2.66 -2.45
N LEU A 56 -0.11 -1.60 -1.96
CA LEU A 56 -0.11 -0.29 -2.61
C LEU A 56 0.82 0.65 -1.86
N ILE A 57 1.63 1.39 -2.60
CA ILE A 57 2.41 2.52 -2.09
C ILE A 57 1.95 3.74 -2.88
N VAL A 58 1.39 4.72 -2.16
CA VAL A 58 0.87 5.94 -2.74
C VAL A 58 1.64 7.12 -2.18
N ASP A 59 2.42 7.76 -3.03
CA ASP A 59 3.15 8.97 -2.70
C ASP A 59 2.34 10.19 -3.10
N GLY A 60 2.30 11.17 -2.20
CA GLY A 60 1.50 12.36 -2.42
C GLY A 60 1.74 13.44 -1.39
N LYS A 61 0.74 14.30 -1.23
CA LYS A 61 0.79 15.42 -0.30
C LYS A 61 -0.56 15.68 0.37
N VAL A 62 -0.49 16.14 1.61
CA VAL A 62 -1.62 16.75 2.33
C VAL A 62 -1.26 18.22 2.57
N GLY A 63 -1.93 19.12 1.85
CA GLY A 63 -1.48 20.53 1.78
C GLY A 63 -0.06 20.62 1.20
N THR A 64 0.88 21.18 1.97
CA THR A 64 2.30 21.33 1.56
C THR A 64 3.20 20.18 1.99
N LYS A 65 2.72 19.29 2.86
CA LYS A 65 3.51 18.21 3.45
C LYS A 65 3.54 16.99 2.55
N ARG A 66 4.72 16.34 2.42
CA ARG A 66 4.84 15.05 1.75
C ARG A 66 4.31 13.95 2.65
N THR A 67 3.50 13.09 2.06
CA THR A 67 2.84 12.00 2.75
C THR A 67 2.90 10.76 1.87
N THR A 68 3.25 9.63 2.47
CA THR A 68 3.24 8.31 1.80
C THR A 68 2.22 7.45 2.51
N ILE A 69 1.35 6.79 1.76
CA ILE A 69 0.35 5.83 2.24
C ILE A 69 0.73 4.46 1.71
N GLY A 70 1.05 3.53 2.61
CA GLY A 70 1.14 2.10 2.35
C GLY A 70 -0.17 1.41 2.70
N LEU A 71 -0.72 0.63 1.76
CA LEU A 71 -1.91 -0.19 1.97
C LEU A 71 -1.58 -1.65 1.71
N PHE A 72 -2.11 -2.53 2.55
CA PHE A 72 -2.25 -3.94 2.23
C PHE A 72 -3.74 -4.25 2.11
N LEU A 73 -4.15 -4.68 0.93
CA LEU A 73 -5.53 -5.08 0.60
C LEU A 73 -5.56 -6.58 0.36
N ASP A 74 -6.49 -7.29 0.97
CA ASP A 74 -6.73 -8.69 0.61
C ASP A 74 -7.26 -8.76 -0.83
N ASN A 75 -6.84 -9.78 -1.60
CA ASN A 75 -7.13 -9.84 -3.04
C ASN A 75 -8.61 -10.06 -3.38
N ASP A 76 -9.42 -10.52 -2.42
CA ASP A 76 -10.87 -10.67 -2.52
C ASP A 76 -11.65 -9.39 -2.16
N LEU A 77 -10.95 -8.32 -1.76
CA LEU A 77 -11.57 -7.03 -1.48
C LEU A 77 -12.23 -6.48 -2.75
N LYS A 78 -13.55 -6.29 -2.69
CA LYS A 78 -14.32 -5.72 -3.79
C LYS A 78 -13.99 -4.22 -3.97
N PRO A 79 -13.98 -3.72 -5.23
CA PRO A 79 -13.90 -2.28 -5.48
C PRO A 79 -15.04 -1.52 -4.76
N GLY A 80 -14.72 -0.36 -4.20
CA GLY A 80 -15.69 0.48 -3.49
C GLY A 80 -15.01 1.42 -2.50
N ASP A 81 -15.84 2.21 -1.83
CA ASP A 81 -15.39 3.10 -0.75
C ASP A 81 -15.36 2.33 0.57
N HIS A 82 -14.18 2.30 1.21
CA HIS A 82 -13.95 1.54 2.43
C HIS A 82 -13.51 2.47 3.56
N ASN A 83 -14.20 2.41 4.70
CA ASN A 83 -13.75 3.08 5.92
C ASN A 83 -12.57 2.31 6.50
N LEU A 84 -11.40 2.96 6.56
CA LEU A 84 -10.15 2.34 7.00
C LEU A 84 -10.09 2.00 8.51
N PRO A 85 -10.65 2.80 9.43
CA PRO A 85 -10.62 2.46 10.85
C PRO A 85 -11.40 1.16 11.11
N GLY A 86 -10.70 0.11 11.56
CA GLY A 86 -11.30 -1.17 11.91
C GLY A 86 -11.62 -2.10 10.73
N HIS A 87 -11.19 -1.80 9.51
CA HIS A 87 -11.44 -2.68 8.36
C HIS A 87 -10.51 -3.91 8.39
N ALA A 88 -11.06 -5.10 8.61
CA ALA A 88 -10.27 -6.33 8.77
C ALA A 88 -9.37 -6.63 7.55
N GLN A 89 -9.85 -6.33 6.33
CA GLN A 89 -9.15 -6.64 5.07
C GLN A 89 -8.24 -5.51 4.55
N ILE A 90 -8.15 -4.38 5.27
CA ILE A 90 -7.34 -3.23 4.85
C ILE A 90 -6.43 -2.80 6.00
N LYS A 91 -5.13 -3.00 5.83
CA LYS A 91 -4.13 -2.42 6.74
C LYS A 91 -3.51 -1.19 6.09
N VAL A 92 -3.45 -0.09 6.84
CA VAL A 92 -2.90 1.19 6.38
C VAL A 92 -1.76 1.60 7.27
N ILE A 93 -0.65 1.94 6.64
CA ILE A 93 0.46 2.64 7.26
C ILE A 93 0.62 3.93 6.51
N TYR A 94 0.69 5.07 7.18
CA TYR A 94 1.07 6.31 6.51
C TYR A 94 2.17 7.02 7.26
N SER A 95 3.07 7.64 6.51
CA SER A 95 4.11 8.50 7.05
C SER A 95 3.91 9.92 6.57
N GLU A 96 3.94 10.87 7.50
CA GLU A 96 4.05 12.29 7.18
C GLU A 96 5.49 12.74 7.44
N THR A 97 6.11 13.39 6.47
CA THR A 97 7.43 14.01 6.66
C THR A 97 7.25 15.50 6.94
N GLN A 98 7.51 15.91 8.17
CA GLN A 98 7.57 17.32 8.56
C GLN A 98 8.99 17.68 9.00
N HIS A 99 9.60 18.69 8.37
CA HIS A 99 10.95 19.17 8.70
C HIS A 99 12.03 18.06 8.81
N ARG A 100 12.01 17.07 7.90
CA ARG A 100 12.89 15.89 7.85
C ARG A 100 12.67 14.84 8.95
N GLN A 101 11.64 14.97 9.78
CA GLN A 101 11.19 13.92 10.69
C GLN A 101 10.01 13.17 10.07
N ASN A 102 10.03 11.83 10.17
CA ASN A 102 8.95 10.98 9.71
C ASN A 102 8.08 10.58 10.91
N THR A 103 6.79 10.92 10.86
CA THR A 103 5.80 10.39 11.81
C THR A 103 5.04 9.27 11.12
N LEU A 104 5.13 8.07 11.69
CA LEU A 104 4.44 6.86 11.19
C LEU A 104 3.14 6.64 11.97
N TYR A 105 2.08 6.32 11.25
CA TYR A 105 0.76 6.01 11.78
C TYR A 105 0.30 4.68 11.20
N HIS A 106 -0.31 3.83 12.04
CA HIS A 106 -0.86 2.54 11.63
C HIS A 106 -2.36 2.50 11.93
N SER A 107 -3.18 1.91 11.06
CA SER A 107 -4.64 1.78 11.25
C SER A 107 -5.05 0.66 12.23
N ALA A 108 -4.10 0.13 12.99
CA ALA A 108 -4.40 -0.85 14.04
C ALA A 108 -4.58 -0.02 15.30
N HIS A 109 -5.76 -0.19 15.92
CA HIS A 109 -6.28 0.52 17.09
C HIS A 109 -5.27 1.32 17.93
#